data_AF-A0A0S3RDN5-F1
#
_entry.id   AF-A0A0S3RDN5-F1
#
_cell.length_a   1.000
_cell.length_b   1.000
_cell.length_c   1.000
_cell.angle_alpha   90.00
_cell.angle_beta   90.00
_cell.angle_gamma   90.00
#
_symmetry.space_group_name_H-M   'P 1'
#
loop_
_entity.id
_entity.type
_entity.pdbx_description
1 polymer ?
#
loop_
_entity_poly.entity_id
_entity_poly.type
_entity_poly.pdbx_seq_one_letter_code
_entity_poly.pdbx_strand_id
1 'polypeptide(L)' 'GCTIPQNRLYKPRGNVVICVDPLCAGVQSAPPCAVANEQCDYEVHYADDGSSLGVLVRDYIPVKFTNGSLQLPILGFG' A
#
# COMPACT_ATOMS: atom_id res chain seq x y z
N GLY A 1 3.87 -7.99 -7.44
CA GLY A 1 5.23 -8.39 -7.01
C GLY A 1 5.22 -9.78 -6.40
N CYS A 2 5.15 -10.81 -7.22
CA CYS A 2 5.20 -12.23 -6.79
C CYS A 2 6.21 -13.06 -7.60
N THR A 3 7.01 -12.39 -8.44
CA THR A 3 8.00 -12.99 -9.34
C THR A 3 9.42 -13.00 -8.75
N ILE A 4 9.62 -12.34 -7.61
CA ILE A 4 10.90 -12.26 -6.90
C ILE A 4 10.87 -13.24 -5.72
N PRO A 5 12.00 -13.90 -5.35
CA PRO A 5 12.06 -14.77 -4.19
C PRO A 5 11.52 -14.11 -2.90
N GLN A 6 10.79 -14.91 -2.10
CA GLN A 6 10.07 -14.44 -0.90
C GLN A 6 10.96 -13.67 0.08
N ASN A 7 12.24 -14.04 0.21
CA ASN A 7 13.17 -13.38 1.12
C ASN A 7 13.58 -11.96 0.69
N ARG A 8 13.33 -11.59 -0.57
CA ARG A 8 13.58 -10.25 -1.13
C ARG A 8 12.31 -9.41 -1.25
N LEU A 9 11.14 -9.98 -0.96
CA LEU A 9 9.91 -9.22 -0.88
C LEU A 9 9.94 -8.30 0.33
N TYR A 10 9.27 -7.15 0.21
CA TYR A 10 9.01 -6.28 1.33
C TYR A 10 8.25 -7.06 2.42
N LYS A 11 8.64 -6.88 3.68
CA LYS A 11 8.04 -7.54 4.84
C LYS A 11 7.38 -6.47 5.71
N PRO A 12 6.04 -6.34 5.69
CA PRO A 12 5.33 -5.46 6.59
C PRO A 12 5.65 -5.82 8.05
N ARG A 13 5.90 -4.82 8.89
CA ARG A 13 6.21 -4.98 10.31
C ARG A 13 5.22 -4.20 11.17
N GLY A 14 3.98 -4.67 11.20
CA GLY A 14 2.91 -4.04 12.00
C GLY A 14 2.45 -2.68 11.48
N ASN A 15 2.74 -2.39 10.20
CA ASN A 15 2.48 -1.11 9.56
C ASN A 15 1.47 -1.23 8.39
N VAL A 16 0.66 -2.29 8.44
CA VAL A 16 -0.50 -2.47 7.57
C VAL A 16 -1.54 -1.42 7.92
N VAL A 17 -2.09 -0.77 6.90
CA VAL A 17 -3.18 0.19 7.08
C VAL A 17 -4.46 -0.60 7.36
N ILE A 18 -5.17 -0.24 8.42
CA ILE A 18 -6.48 -0.85 8.73
C ILE A 18 -7.57 -0.24 7.86
N CYS A 19 -8.62 -1.00 7.63
CA CYS A 19 -9.67 -0.64 6.69
C CYS A 19 -10.39 0.68 7.05
N VAL A 20 -10.54 0.99 8.34
CA VAL A 20 -11.17 2.25 8.80
C VAL A 20 -10.22 3.46 8.78
N ASP A 21 -8.93 3.29 8.45
CA ASP A 21 -8.00 4.41 8.34
C ASP A 21 -8.41 5.29 7.14
N PRO A 22 -8.43 6.63 7.28
CA PRO A 22 -8.79 7.54 6.19
C PRO A 22 -7.98 7.35 4.90
N LEU A 23 -6.74 6.85 4.99
CA LEU A 23 -5.93 6.52 3.81
C LEU A 23 -6.58 5.41 2.96
N CYS A 24 -7.27 4.48 3.61
CA CYS A 24 -7.91 3.36 2.94
C CYS A 24 -9.09 3.80 2.06
N ALA A 25 -9.84 4.81 2.52
CA ALA A 25 -10.95 5.38 1.78
C ALA A 25 -10.52 6.02 0.44
N GLY A 26 -9.24 6.36 0.27
CA GLY A 26 -8.71 6.90 -0.98
C GLY A 26 -8.47 5.85 -2.07
N VAL A 27 -8.40 4.55 -1.71
CA VAL A 27 -8.05 3.47 -2.64
C VAL A 27 -9.15 2.42 -2.80
N GLN A 28 -10.10 2.32 -1.86
CA GLN A 28 -11.21 1.37 -1.96
C GLN A 28 -12.29 1.84 -2.93
N SER A 29 -12.69 0.93 -3.83
CA SER A 29 -13.76 1.14 -4.82
C SER A 29 -15.13 0.57 -4.39
N ALA A 30 -15.21 -0.33 -3.39
CA ALA A 30 -16.43 -0.88 -2.75
C ALA A 30 -16.07 -1.87 -1.60
N PRO A 31 -17.04 -2.42 -0.83
CA PRO A 31 -17.96 -1.80 0.16
C PRO A 31 -17.26 -1.53 1.52
N PRO A 32 -17.94 -0.91 2.51
CA PRO A 32 -17.36 -0.67 3.84
C PRO A 32 -16.87 -1.94 4.53
N CYS A 33 -15.78 -1.79 5.28
CA CYS A 33 -15.15 -2.80 6.12
C CYS A 33 -16.19 -3.61 6.90
N ALA A 34 -16.15 -4.94 6.80
CA ALA A 34 -16.99 -5.80 7.62
C ALA A 34 -16.52 -5.77 9.08
N VAL A 35 -15.21 -5.65 9.29
CA VAL A 35 -14.58 -5.53 10.60
C VAL A 35 -13.60 -4.35 10.60
N ALA A 36 -13.66 -3.51 11.63
CA ALA A 36 -12.87 -2.28 11.69
C ALA A 36 -11.34 -2.51 11.63
N ASN A 37 -10.87 -3.65 12.13
CA ASN A 37 -9.45 -4.01 12.19
C ASN A 37 -8.98 -4.87 10.99
N GLU A 38 -9.81 -5.06 9.96
CA GLU A 38 -9.37 -5.70 8.72
C GLU A 38 -8.26 -4.89 8.04
N GLN A 39 -7.41 -5.58 7.29
CA GLN A 39 -6.40 -4.92 6.47
C GLN A 39 -7.07 -4.13 5.33
N CYS A 40 -6.45 -3.03 4.95
CA CYS A 40 -6.89 -2.23 3.81
C CYS A 40 -6.44 -2.90 2.51
N ASP A 41 -7.33 -3.71 1.93
CA ASP A 41 -7.12 -4.28 0.60
C ASP A 41 -7.47 -3.26 -0.49
N TYR A 42 -6.75 -3.30 -1.60
CA TYR A 42 -7.01 -2.49 -2.79
C TYR A 42 -6.88 -3.33 -4.05
N GLU A 43 -7.64 -3.00 -5.09
CA GLU A 43 -7.50 -3.59 -6.42
C GLU A 43 -7.16 -2.49 -7.44
N VAL A 44 -6.07 -2.67 -8.17
CA VAL A 44 -5.70 -1.81 -9.31
C VAL A 44 -6.05 -2.54 -10.59
N HIS A 45 -6.85 -1.89 -11.43
CA HIS A 45 -7.09 -2.27 -12.82
C HIS A 45 -6.14 -1.50 -13.72
N TYR A 46 -5.38 -2.21 -14.53
CA TYR A 46 -4.44 -1.65 -15.49
C TYR A 46 -5.12 -1.47 -16.85
N ALA A 47 -4.52 -0.62 -17.69
CA ALA A 47 -5.08 -0.30 -19.01
C ALA A 47 -5.00 -1.47 -20.02
N ASP A 48 -4.32 -2.56 -19.67
CA ASP A 48 -4.19 -3.80 -20.46
C ASP A 48 -5.20 -4.88 -20.02
N ASP A 49 -6.28 -4.46 -19.35
CA ASP A 49 -7.32 -5.31 -18.75
C ASP A 49 -6.80 -6.26 -17.65
N GLY A 50 -5.54 -6.12 -17.22
CA GLY A 50 -4.99 -6.81 -16.06
C GLY A 50 -5.49 -6.21 -14.75
N SER A 51 -5.50 -7.00 -13.68
CA SER A 51 -5.69 -6.48 -12.33
C SER A 51 -4.67 -7.03 -11.33
N SER A 52 -4.52 -6.34 -10.21
CA SER A 52 -3.73 -6.81 -9.08
C SER A 52 -4.39 -6.39 -7.77
N LEU A 53 -4.59 -7.39 -6.90
CA LEU A 53 -5.00 -7.19 -5.52
C LEU A 53 -3.76 -7.01 -4.64
N GLY A 54 -3.81 -6.06 -3.73
CA GLY A 54 -2.74 -5.78 -2.77
C GLY A 54 -3.26 -5.31 -1.43
N VAL A 55 -2.33 -5.09 -0.50
CA VAL A 55 -2.59 -4.60 0.85
C VAL A 55 -1.86 -3.28 1.02
N LEU A 56 -2.56 -2.24 1.48
CA LEU A 56 -1.97 -0.94 1.73
C LEU A 56 -1.16 -0.95 3.02
N VAL A 57 0.07 -0.44 2.95
CA VAL A 57 0.97 -0.25 4.10
C VAL A 57 1.36 1.21 4.22
N ARG A 58 1.72 1.65 5.43
CA ARG A 58 2.21 3.01 5.72
C ARG A 58 3.59 2.92 6.37
N ASP A 59 4.63 3.34 5.66
CA ASP A 59 6.01 3.23 6.15
C ASP A 59 6.85 4.46 5.79
N TYR A 60 8.06 4.51 6.35
CA TYR A 60 9.09 5.48 5.98
C TYR A 60 9.72 5.09 4.65
N ILE A 61 9.57 5.95 3.64
CA ILE A 61 10.15 5.73 2.31
C ILE A 61 11.25 6.77 2.04
N PRO A 62 12.50 6.37 1.75
CA PRO A 62 13.54 7.31 1.35
C PRO A 62 13.25 7.83 -0.07
N VAL A 63 12.96 9.13 -0.19
CA VAL A 63 12.68 9.79 -1.45
C VAL A 63 13.76 10.83 -1.73
N LYS A 64 14.42 10.72 -2.88
CA LYS A 64 15.37 11.72 -3.34
C LYS A 64 14.64 12.78 -4.15
N PHE A 65 14.65 14.02 -3.68
CA PHE A 65 13.97 15.13 -4.34
C PHE A 65 14.80 15.68 -5.50
N THR A 66 14.16 16.44 -6.39
CA THR A 66 14.80 17.03 -7.57
C THR A 66 15.92 18.01 -7.23
N ASN A 67 15.88 18.60 -6.03
CA ASN A 67 16.96 19.44 -5.48
C ASN A 67 18.12 18.63 -4.88
N GLY A 68 18.10 17.29 -5.01
CA GLY A 68 19.13 16.38 -4.52
C GLY A 68 19.00 15.99 -3.05
N SER A 69 18.11 16.62 -2.28
CA SER A 69 17.90 16.28 -0.86
C SER A 69 17.25 14.91 -0.71
N LEU A 70 17.66 14.17 0.33
CA LEU A 70 17.03 12.91 0.72
C LEU A 70 16.03 13.21 1.84
N GLN A 71 14.76 12.87 1.63
CA GLN A 71 13.73 12.92 2.66
C GLN A 71 13.26 11.52 3.03
N LEU A 72 12.77 11.36 4.25
CA LEU A 72 12.22 10.12 4.76
C LEU A 72 10.76 10.33 5.23
N PRO A 73 9.84 10.71 4.33
CA PRO A 73 8.44 10.87 4.67
C PRO A 73 7.77 9.53 5.01
N ILE A 74 6.71 9.62 5.81
CA ILE A 74 5.75 8.52 5.99
C ILE A 74 4.79 8.54 4.81
N LEU A 75 4.74 7.47 4.03
CA LEU A 75 3.89 7.35 2.85
C LEU A 75 3.09 6.05 2.88
N GLY A 76 1.85 6.13 2.41
CA GLY A 76 1.05 4.96 2.06
C GLY A 76 1.51 4.40 0.72
N PHE A 77 1.75 3.11 0.61
CA PHE A 77 2.08 2.44 -0.65
C PHE A 77 1.56 1.00 -0.66
N GLY A 78 1.42 0.44 -1.85
CA GLY A 78 0.85 -0.86 -2.10
C GLY A 78 1.26 -1.37 -3.46
#